data_AF-A0A4S4FV40-F1
#
_entry.id   AF-A0A4S4FV40-F1
#
_cell.length_a   1.000
_cell.length_b   1.000
_cell.length_c   1.000
_cell.angle_alpha   90.00
_cell.angle_beta   90.00
_cell.angle_gamma   90.00
#
_symmetry.space_group_name_H-M   'P 1'
#
loop_
_entity.id
_entity.type
_entity.pdbx_description
1 polymer ?
#
loop_
_entity_poly.entity_id
_entity_poly.type
_entity_poly.pdbx_seq_one_letter_code
_entity_poly.pdbx_strand_id
1 'polypeptide(L)'
;MKLYACEKHEAGVAKTDRIDAEVIARAALGMPHVLRPLAEEAPRAASVRLLASQLDFCTRSRTQAKNRLRAVLLEADPALEAAVDPSCAWHMAVLAEIGGPADCAEAGIRRFRAVAERAGGASRAASSRLWGALAASASAGRPSAPAEGALARMLARDILALDGEASELRALMAAELESDETYRCLLTVPGVGPKTAAALVAAVDVSLFPSHDKLASYCGVAPADSQSGTSVRSARPQRGGNKTLKNLLIFSCNSLVGTGNRFGRYYEECRARNMRHNAALKAVARKRLKVIWAIMRNPRPYEEPVA
;
A
#
# COMPACT_ATOMS: atom_id res chain seq x y z
N MET A 1 -4.93 7.90 28.90
CA MET A 1 -4.84 6.44 29.11
C MET A 1 -5.68 5.73 28.05
N LYS A 2 -5.07 5.28 26.95
CA LYS A 2 -5.78 4.53 25.89
C LYS A 2 -5.53 3.04 26.14
N LEU A 3 -6.60 2.27 26.32
CA LEU A 3 -6.57 0.84 26.65
C LEU A 3 -7.21 0.05 25.49
N TYR A 4 -6.83 -1.21 25.31
CA TYR A 4 -7.51 -2.13 24.38
C TYR A 4 -7.84 -3.44 25.11
N ALA A 5 -9.04 -3.98 24.88
CA ALA A 5 -9.54 -5.18 25.52
C ALA A 5 -8.90 -6.47 24.95
N CYS A 6 -8.43 -7.35 25.85
CA CYS A 6 -8.00 -8.70 25.50
C CYS A 6 -8.97 -9.72 26.12
N GLU A 7 -9.82 -10.34 25.29
CA GLU A 7 -10.05 -11.81 25.21
C GLU A 7 -11.37 -12.19 24.51
N LYS A 8 -11.29 -13.28 23.72
CA LYS A 8 -12.36 -14.20 23.26
C LYS A 8 -13.72 -13.65 22.84
N HIS A 9 -13.75 -12.66 21.96
CA HIS A 9 -14.91 -12.50 21.06
C HIS A 9 -14.43 -12.39 19.62
N GLU A 10 -14.98 -13.27 18.77
CA GLU A 10 -14.86 -13.19 17.33
C GLU A 10 -15.20 -11.77 16.87
N ALA A 11 -14.32 -11.17 16.08
CA ALA A 11 -14.48 -9.80 15.63
C ALA A 11 -15.64 -9.72 14.62
N GLY A 12 -16.85 -9.53 15.14
CA GLY A 12 -18.03 -9.15 14.39
C GLY A 12 -17.81 -7.84 13.63
N VAL A 13 -18.27 -7.82 12.39
CA VAL A 13 -18.15 -6.68 11.46
C VAL A 13 -19.01 -5.52 11.96
N ALA A 14 -18.43 -4.31 11.94
CA ALA A 14 -18.98 -3.00 12.34
C ALA A 14 -19.02 -2.71 13.86
N LYS A 15 -17.82 -2.66 14.47
CA LYS A 15 -17.59 -1.94 15.73
C LYS A 15 -17.63 -0.43 15.48
N THR A 16 -18.39 0.31 16.28
CA THR A 16 -18.38 1.78 16.31
C THR A 16 -17.54 2.24 17.51
N ASP A 17 -16.72 3.28 17.31
CA ASP A 17 -15.72 3.74 18.29
C ASP A 17 -16.31 4.03 19.68
N ARG A 18 -17.57 4.47 19.75
CA ARG A 18 -18.27 4.76 21.01
C ARG A 18 -18.52 3.51 21.85
N ILE A 19 -19.02 2.44 21.24
CA ILE A 19 -19.33 1.19 21.95
C ILE A 19 -18.04 0.52 22.39
N ASP A 20 -17.02 0.50 21.52
CA ASP A 20 -15.71 -0.04 21.87
C ASP A 20 -15.04 0.76 23.01
N ALA A 21 -15.11 2.10 22.98
CA ALA A 21 -14.58 2.94 24.04
C ALA A 21 -15.28 2.71 25.38
N GLU A 22 -16.61 2.57 25.36
CA GLU A 22 -17.39 2.26 26.57
C GLU A 22 -17.06 0.87 27.11
N VAL A 23 -16.95 -0.15 26.25
CA VAL A 23 -16.57 -1.51 26.63
C VAL A 23 -15.16 -1.54 27.23
N ILE A 24 -14.21 -0.82 26.62
CA ILE A 24 -12.85 -0.68 27.14
C ILE A 24 -12.85 0.02 28.50
N ALA A 25 -13.61 1.11 28.66
CA ALA A 25 -13.71 1.84 29.92
C ALA A 25 -14.33 0.98 31.03
N ARG A 26 -15.41 0.24 30.72
CA ARG A 26 -16.04 -0.70 31.66
C ARG A 26 -15.09 -1.85 32.03
N ALA A 27 -14.35 -2.39 31.06
CA ALA A 27 -13.32 -3.38 31.32
C ALA A 27 -12.20 -2.83 32.21
N ALA A 28 -11.83 -1.54 32.06
CA ALA A 28 -10.81 -0.90 32.87
C ALA A 28 -11.23 -0.76 34.33
N LEU A 29 -12.52 -0.48 34.55
CA LEU A 29 -13.09 -0.34 35.87
C LEU A 29 -13.34 -1.68 36.55
N GLY A 30 -13.88 -2.68 35.82
CA GLY A 30 -14.33 -3.94 36.41
C GLY A 30 -13.31 -5.08 36.37
N MET A 31 -12.41 -5.09 35.37
CA MET A 31 -11.45 -6.16 35.14
C MET A 31 -10.12 -5.58 34.61
N PRO A 32 -9.43 -4.73 35.39
CA PRO A 32 -8.22 -4.05 34.91
C PRO A 32 -7.11 -5.02 34.43
N HIS A 33 -7.09 -6.25 34.94
CA HIS A 33 -6.16 -7.30 34.52
C HIS A 33 -6.43 -7.84 33.09
N VAL A 34 -7.62 -7.66 32.52
CA VAL A 34 -7.90 -8.01 31.11
C VAL A 34 -7.41 -6.95 30.13
N LEU A 35 -6.99 -5.80 30.64
CA LEU A 35 -6.42 -4.73 29.84
C LEU A 35 -4.90 -4.76 29.94
N ARG A 36 -4.25 -4.74 28.79
CA ARG A 36 -2.79 -4.72 28.72
C ARG A 36 -2.30 -3.28 28.93
N PRO A 37 -1.34 -3.04 29.83
CA PRO A 37 -0.66 -1.75 29.91
C PRO A 37 -0.01 -1.42 28.56
N LEU A 38 -0.14 -0.17 28.12
CA LEU A 38 0.66 0.31 26.99
C LEU A 38 2.08 0.51 27.52
N ALA A 39 3.05 -0.23 27.00
CA ALA A 39 4.45 0.02 27.34
C ALA A 39 4.83 1.44 26.90
N GLU A 40 5.69 2.11 27.67
CA GLU A 40 6.31 3.35 27.20
C GLU A 40 7.06 3.05 25.91
N GLU A 41 6.70 3.80 24.88
CA GLU A 41 7.14 3.50 23.54
C GLU A 41 8.50 4.14 23.31
N ALA A 42 9.48 3.33 22.89
CA ALA A 42 10.81 3.84 22.59
C ALA A 42 10.69 5.02 21.60
N PRO A 43 11.40 6.15 21.83
CA PRO A 43 11.25 7.36 21.00
C PRO A 43 11.35 7.09 19.49
N ARG A 44 12.26 6.19 19.09
CA ARG A 44 12.43 5.75 17.69
C ARG A 44 11.17 5.11 17.10
N ALA A 45 10.51 4.23 17.84
CA ALA A 45 9.28 3.57 17.38
C ALA A 45 8.16 4.62 17.15
N ALA A 46 8.08 5.62 18.03
CA ALA A 46 7.16 6.75 17.88
C ALA A 46 7.43 7.58 16.63
N SER A 47 8.69 7.95 16.39
CA SER A 47 9.09 8.67 15.17
C SER A 47 8.72 7.88 13.90
N VAL A 48 9.05 6.59 13.85
CA VAL A 48 8.78 5.73 12.68
C VAL A 48 7.28 5.58 12.44
N ARG A 49 6.45 5.44 13.50
CA ARG A 49 4.98 5.40 13.33
C ARG A 49 4.41 6.72 12.83
N LEU A 50 4.91 7.86 13.30
CA LEU A 50 4.48 9.16 12.82
C LEU A 50 4.75 9.30 11.31
N LEU A 51 5.97 8.97 10.89
CA LEU A 51 6.36 8.97 9.48
C LEU A 51 5.53 7.99 8.64
N ALA A 52 5.29 6.77 9.15
CA ALA A 52 4.44 5.77 8.49
C ALA A 52 2.99 6.26 8.32
N SER A 53 2.44 6.91 9.33
CA SER A 53 1.10 7.51 9.28
C SER A 53 1.01 8.59 8.20
N GLN A 54 2.02 9.47 8.12
CA GLN A 54 2.08 10.50 7.09
C GLN A 54 2.23 9.89 5.69
N LEU A 55 3.07 8.85 5.54
CA LEU A 55 3.22 8.14 4.27
C LEU A 55 1.91 7.50 3.81
N ASP A 56 1.14 6.92 4.73
CA ASP A 56 -0.19 6.37 4.47
C ASP A 56 -1.21 7.45 4.09
N PHE A 57 -1.09 8.65 4.65
CA PHE A 57 -1.87 9.81 4.23
C PHE A 57 -1.51 10.22 2.80
N CYS A 58 -0.24 10.50 2.49
CA CYS A 58 0.20 10.91 1.15
C CYS A 58 -0.20 9.87 0.09
N THR A 59 -0.08 8.56 0.40
CA THR A 59 -0.47 7.48 -0.50
C THR A 59 -1.97 7.48 -0.81
N ARG A 60 -2.82 7.74 0.20
CA ARG A 60 -4.28 7.82 0.03
C ARG A 60 -4.68 9.08 -0.74
N SER A 61 -4.14 10.23 -0.35
CA SER A 61 -4.38 11.52 -1.03
C SER A 61 -3.98 11.46 -2.49
N ARG A 62 -2.83 10.85 -2.80
CA ARG A 62 -2.37 10.64 -4.18
C ARG A 62 -3.33 9.76 -4.97
N THR A 63 -3.85 8.70 -4.36
CA THR A 63 -4.83 7.81 -5.02
C THR A 63 -6.13 8.57 -5.31
N GLN A 64 -6.58 9.40 -4.37
CA GLN A 64 -7.75 10.26 -4.56
C GLN A 64 -7.53 11.28 -5.68
N ALA A 65 -6.36 11.95 -5.72
CA ALA A 65 -6.01 12.90 -6.77
C ALA A 65 -5.96 12.23 -8.16
N LYS A 66 -5.36 11.03 -8.27
CA LYS A 66 -5.36 10.23 -9.52
C LYS A 66 -6.78 9.89 -9.98
N ASN A 67 -7.64 9.46 -9.07
CA ASN A 67 -9.02 9.15 -9.40
C ASN A 67 -9.81 10.39 -9.80
N ARG A 68 -9.56 11.53 -9.14
CA ARG A 68 -10.18 12.80 -9.51
C ARG A 68 -9.72 13.29 -10.88
N LEU A 69 -8.43 13.15 -11.19
CA LEU A 69 -7.89 13.47 -12.51
C LEU A 69 -8.56 12.62 -13.59
N ARG A 70 -8.67 11.30 -13.37
CA ARG A 70 -9.39 10.41 -14.29
C ARG A 70 -10.84 10.84 -14.51
N ALA A 71 -11.56 11.25 -13.46
CA ALA A 71 -12.92 11.74 -13.60
C ALA A 71 -12.99 13.00 -14.49
N VAL A 72 -12.10 13.97 -14.28
CA VAL A 72 -12.02 15.19 -15.12
C VAL A 72 -11.69 14.85 -16.57
N LEU A 73 -10.74 13.94 -16.80
CA LEU A 73 -10.37 13.51 -18.15
C LEU A 73 -11.49 12.71 -18.83
N LEU A 74 -12.28 11.94 -18.07
CA LEU A 74 -13.41 11.18 -18.60
C LEU A 74 -14.58 12.09 -18.99
N GLU A 75 -14.88 13.11 -18.17
CA GLU A 75 -15.87 14.15 -18.48
C GLU A 75 -15.48 14.93 -19.75
N ALA A 76 -14.18 15.16 -19.91
CA ALA A 76 -13.61 15.69 -21.14
C ALA A 76 -13.83 14.73 -22.31
N ASP A 77 -13.09 13.63 -22.36
CA ASP A 77 -13.09 12.69 -23.48
C ASP A 77 -12.65 11.29 -22.98
N PRO A 78 -13.48 10.24 -23.15
CA PRO A 78 -13.10 8.87 -22.81
C PRO A 78 -11.80 8.39 -23.47
N ALA A 79 -11.52 8.82 -24.71
CA ALA A 79 -10.28 8.46 -25.40
C ALA A 79 -9.05 9.12 -24.76
N LEU A 80 -9.22 10.33 -24.23
CA LEU A 80 -8.18 11.04 -23.51
C LEU A 80 -7.89 10.39 -22.15
N GLU A 81 -8.93 10.02 -21.38
CA GLU A 81 -8.75 9.31 -20.11
C GLU A 81 -7.97 8.01 -20.30
N ALA A 82 -8.31 7.24 -21.34
CA ALA A 82 -7.61 5.99 -21.66
C ALA A 82 -6.16 6.20 -22.12
N ALA A 83 -5.84 7.36 -22.72
CA ALA A 83 -4.49 7.68 -23.19
C ALA A 83 -3.57 8.16 -22.06
N VAL A 84 -4.11 8.85 -21.05
CA VAL A 84 -3.36 9.38 -19.91
C VAL A 84 -3.24 8.33 -18.81
N ASP A 85 -2.02 7.91 -18.52
CA ASP A 85 -1.70 7.19 -17.28
C ASP A 85 -1.28 8.16 -16.15
N PRO A 86 -2.07 8.34 -15.08
CA PRO A 86 -1.72 9.17 -13.92
C PRO A 86 -0.54 8.66 -13.09
N SER A 87 -0.06 7.45 -13.33
CA SER A 87 1.15 6.91 -12.69
C SER A 87 2.42 7.12 -13.52
N CYS A 88 2.27 7.63 -14.74
CA CYS A 88 3.38 7.94 -15.61
C CYS A 88 3.89 9.36 -15.32
N ALA A 89 5.12 9.48 -14.82
CA ALA A 89 5.70 10.75 -14.38
C ALA A 89 5.71 11.83 -15.48
N TRP A 90 6.04 11.47 -16.72
CA TRP A 90 6.10 12.45 -17.81
C TRP A 90 4.71 12.90 -18.29
N HIS A 91 3.68 12.06 -18.18
CA HIS A 91 2.30 12.51 -18.41
C HIS A 91 1.91 13.57 -17.39
N MET A 92 2.19 13.32 -16.11
CA MET A 92 1.89 14.27 -15.04
C MET A 92 2.71 15.55 -15.18
N ALA A 93 3.98 15.46 -15.59
CA ALA A 93 4.82 16.62 -15.85
C ALA A 93 4.23 17.51 -16.97
N VAL A 94 3.78 16.91 -18.07
CA VAL A 94 3.08 17.63 -19.16
C VAL A 94 1.83 18.33 -18.64
N LEU A 95 0.94 17.61 -17.95
CA LEU A 95 -0.30 18.21 -17.46
C LEU A 95 -0.05 19.28 -16.39
N ALA A 96 0.93 19.09 -15.51
CA ALA A 96 1.29 20.03 -14.45
C ALA A 96 1.91 21.33 -14.98
N GLU A 97 2.69 21.25 -16.06
CA GLU A 97 3.38 22.40 -16.65
C GLU A 97 2.57 23.07 -17.74
N ILE A 98 1.97 22.30 -18.66
CA ILE A 98 1.26 22.82 -19.82
C ILE A 98 -0.22 22.98 -19.53
N GLY A 99 -0.89 22.00 -18.93
CA GLY A 99 -2.32 22.00 -18.66
C GLY A 99 -3.08 20.88 -19.38
N GLY A 100 -4.37 21.10 -19.66
CA GLY A 100 -5.24 20.15 -20.32
C GLY A 100 -5.10 20.12 -21.85
N PRO A 101 -6.06 19.49 -22.55
CA PRO A 101 -6.06 19.36 -24.01
C PRO A 101 -5.93 20.69 -24.75
N ALA A 102 -6.74 21.69 -24.38
CA ALA A 102 -6.74 23.01 -25.00
C ALA A 102 -5.39 23.73 -24.79
N ASP A 103 -4.87 23.73 -23.56
CA ASP A 103 -3.57 24.32 -23.25
C ASP A 103 -2.44 23.63 -24.05
N CYS A 104 -2.51 22.31 -24.20
CA CYS A 104 -1.54 21.54 -24.98
C CYS A 104 -1.59 21.90 -26.47
N ALA A 105 -2.80 22.00 -27.04
CA ALA A 105 -2.99 22.39 -28.42
C ALA A 105 -2.45 23.80 -28.70
N GLU A 106 -2.73 24.76 -27.81
CA GLU A 106 -2.24 26.14 -27.87
C GLU A 106 -0.70 26.21 -27.75
N ALA A 107 -0.13 25.46 -26.79
CA ALA A 107 1.32 25.38 -26.60
C ALA A 107 2.07 24.74 -27.78
N GLY A 108 1.39 23.88 -28.54
CA GLY A 108 1.92 23.20 -29.71
C GLY A 108 2.83 22.00 -29.40
N ILE A 109 3.00 21.14 -30.41
CA ILE A 109 3.70 19.85 -30.28
C ILE A 109 5.17 19.99 -29.86
N ARG A 110 5.84 21.09 -30.24
CA ARG A 110 7.25 21.34 -29.90
C ARG A 110 7.43 21.51 -28.39
N ARG A 111 6.60 22.35 -27.76
CA ARG A 111 6.64 22.57 -26.30
C ARG A 111 6.22 21.30 -25.55
N PHE A 112 5.15 20.63 -26.00
CA PHE A 112 4.74 19.34 -25.44
C PHE A 112 5.88 18.32 -25.41
N ARG A 113 6.57 18.13 -26.54
CA ARG A 113 7.70 17.17 -26.62
C ARG A 113 8.87 17.58 -25.72
N ALA A 114 9.20 18.87 -25.66
CA ALA A 114 10.27 19.36 -24.79
C ALA A 114 10.00 19.07 -23.30
N VAL A 115 8.76 19.23 -22.83
CA VAL A 115 8.37 18.87 -21.46
C VAL A 115 8.44 17.35 -21.24
N ALA A 116 7.91 16.58 -22.18
CA ALA A 116 7.92 15.11 -22.11
C ALA A 116 9.34 14.52 -22.09
N GLU A 117 10.25 15.08 -22.89
CA GLU A 117 11.66 14.68 -22.95
C GLU A 117 12.43 15.07 -21.68
N ARG A 118 12.22 16.28 -21.15
CA ARG A 118 12.82 16.72 -19.88
C ARG A 118 12.39 15.84 -18.70
N ALA A 119 11.17 15.32 -18.73
CA ALA A 119 10.68 14.38 -17.73
C ALA A 119 11.24 12.94 -17.90
N GLY A 120 12.09 12.69 -18.90
CA GLY A 120 12.92 11.48 -19.02
C GLY A 120 12.19 10.19 -19.36
N GLY A 121 10.91 10.25 -19.79
CA GLY A 121 10.06 9.06 -19.87
C GLY A 121 9.34 8.80 -21.20
N ALA A 122 9.49 9.65 -22.21
CA ALA A 122 8.66 9.60 -23.41
C ALA A 122 9.42 9.12 -24.65
N SER A 123 9.10 7.93 -25.15
CA SER A 123 9.49 7.54 -26.51
C SER A 123 8.73 8.38 -27.54
N ARG A 124 9.30 8.56 -28.74
CA ARG A 124 8.64 9.33 -29.81
C ARG A 124 7.27 8.78 -30.19
N ALA A 125 7.09 7.47 -30.15
CA ALA A 125 5.80 6.81 -30.39
C ALA A 125 4.80 7.11 -29.26
N ALA A 126 5.22 6.98 -27.99
CA ALA A 126 4.36 7.25 -26.85
C ALA A 126 3.92 8.72 -26.77
N SER A 127 4.84 9.66 -27.00
CA SER A 127 4.54 11.09 -27.03
C SER A 127 3.59 11.46 -28.17
N SER A 128 3.79 10.90 -29.36
CA SER A 128 2.91 11.16 -30.50
C SER A 128 1.50 10.60 -30.29
N ARG A 129 1.37 9.43 -29.65
CA ARG A 129 0.07 8.85 -29.27
C ARG A 129 -0.69 9.73 -28.30
N LEU A 130 -0.04 10.18 -27.21
CA LEU A 130 -0.68 11.05 -26.23
C LEU A 130 -1.03 12.43 -26.84
N TRP A 131 -0.12 13.00 -27.63
CA TRP A 131 -0.38 14.24 -28.36
C TRP A 131 -1.62 14.12 -29.25
N GLY A 132 -1.77 13.01 -29.99
CA GLY A 132 -2.94 12.76 -30.82
C GLY A 132 -4.25 12.79 -30.04
N ALA A 133 -4.28 12.16 -28.86
CA ALA A 133 -5.46 12.18 -27.98
C ALA A 133 -5.76 13.60 -27.44
N LEU A 134 -4.73 14.33 -27.00
CA LEU A 134 -4.88 15.72 -26.53
C LEU A 134 -5.39 16.64 -27.64
N ALA A 135 -4.81 16.56 -28.83
CA ALA A 135 -5.20 17.38 -29.98
C ALA A 135 -6.62 17.06 -30.45
N ALA A 136 -7.00 15.78 -30.49
CA ALA A 136 -8.35 15.35 -30.82
C ALA A 136 -9.37 15.90 -29.80
N SER A 137 -9.11 15.73 -28.49
CA SER A 137 -10.00 16.28 -27.46
C SER A 137 -10.07 17.81 -27.48
N ALA A 138 -8.99 18.52 -27.84
CA ALA A 138 -9.00 19.98 -27.92
C ALA A 138 -9.89 20.48 -29.06
N SER A 139 -9.92 19.76 -30.19
CA SER A 139 -10.72 20.12 -31.37
C SER A 139 -12.24 19.98 -31.18
N ALA A 140 -12.68 19.29 -30.12
CA ALA A 140 -14.10 19.09 -29.82
C ALA A 140 -14.83 20.36 -29.35
N GLY A 141 -14.10 21.44 -29.01
CA GLY A 141 -14.70 22.77 -28.76
C GLY A 141 -15.61 22.86 -27.54
N ARG A 142 -15.32 22.11 -26.47
CA ARG A 142 -16.16 22.08 -25.25
C ARG A 142 -16.07 23.39 -24.45
N PRO A 143 -17.20 23.97 -23.99
CA PRO A 143 -17.19 25.20 -23.17
C PRO A 143 -16.42 25.06 -21.85
N SER A 144 -16.42 23.88 -21.24
CA SER A 144 -15.74 23.59 -19.97
C SER A 144 -14.23 23.35 -20.09
N ALA A 145 -13.68 23.31 -21.32
CA ALA A 145 -12.28 22.96 -21.56
C ALA A 145 -11.24 23.79 -20.77
N PRO A 146 -11.42 25.11 -20.56
CA PRO A 146 -10.48 25.89 -19.73
C PRO A 146 -10.48 25.45 -18.26
N ALA A 147 -11.66 25.16 -17.69
CA ALA A 147 -11.78 24.70 -16.31
C ALA A 147 -11.24 23.28 -16.14
N GLU A 148 -11.53 22.38 -17.09
CA GLU A 148 -10.97 21.03 -17.15
C GLU A 148 -9.43 21.06 -17.16
N GLY A 149 -8.84 21.92 -18.00
CA GLY A 149 -7.39 22.08 -18.10
C GLY A 149 -6.75 22.63 -16.84
N ALA A 150 -7.38 23.63 -16.20
CA ALA A 150 -6.93 24.14 -14.91
C ALA A 150 -6.96 23.07 -13.81
N LEU A 151 -8.05 22.30 -13.71
CA LEU A 151 -8.17 21.19 -12.76
C LEU A 151 -7.15 20.08 -13.04
N ALA A 152 -6.97 19.70 -14.30
CA ALA A 152 -5.98 18.70 -14.68
C ALA A 152 -4.56 19.12 -14.28
N ARG A 153 -4.22 20.41 -14.47
CA ARG A 153 -2.94 21.00 -14.06
C ARG A 153 -2.76 20.94 -12.55
N MET A 154 -3.75 21.36 -11.77
CA MET A 154 -3.70 21.35 -10.30
C MET A 154 -3.52 19.92 -9.78
N LEU A 155 -4.35 18.99 -10.24
CA LEU A 155 -4.30 17.59 -9.81
C LEU A 155 -2.99 16.91 -10.21
N ALA A 156 -2.44 17.21 -11.39
CA ALA A 156 -1.14 16.68 -11.80
C ALA A 156 0.00 17.20 -10.92
N ARG A 157 -0.04 18.48 -10.51
CA ARG A 157 0.92 19.04 -9.54
C ARG A 157 0.79 18.37 -8.18
N ASP A 158 -0.43 18.19 -7.68
CA ASP A 158 -0.68 17.50 -6.40
C ASP A 158 -0.16 16.06 -6.44
N ILE A 159 -0.38 15.34 -7.54
CA ILE A 159 0.13 13.97 -7.71
C ILE A 159 1.66 13.94 -7.65
N LEU A 160 2.34 14.83 -8.37
CA LEU A 160 3.80 14.92 -8.37
C LEU A 160 4.35 15.30 -6.99
N ALA A 161 3.73 16.27 -6.32
CA ALA A 161 4.13 16.70 -4.98
C ALA A 161 3.97 15.55 -3.97
N LEU A 162 2.81 14.88 -3.96
CA LEU A 162 2.53 13.76 -3.06
C LEU A 162 3.44 12.54 -3.35
N ASP A 163 3.84 12.34 -4.61
CA ASP A 163 4.85 11.33 -4.96
C ASP A 163 6.24 11.67 -4.41
N GLY A 164 6.64 12.95 -4.50
CA GLY A 164 7.87 13.48 -3.91
C GLY A 164 7.89 13.32 -2.38
N GLU A 165 6.87 13.84 -1.69
CA GLU A 165 6.72 13.71 -0.24
C GLU A 165 6.73 12.24 0.21
N ALA A 166 6.01 11.37 -0.49
CA ALA A 166 6.00 9.95 -0.16
C ALA A 166 7.37 9.27 -0.39
N SER A 167 8.20 9.79 -1.29
CA SER A 167 9.57 9.32 -1.47
C SER A 167 10.48 9.79 -0.33
N GLU A 168 10.38 11.07 0.04
CA GLU A 168 11.14 11.67 1.14
C GLU A 168 10.83 10.98 2.48
N LEU A 169 9.54 10.77 2.80
CA LEU A 169 9.11 10.06 4.00
C LEU A 169 9.68 8.63 4.06
N ARG A 170 9.76 7.93 2.92
CA ARG A 170 10.39 6.60 2.88
C ARG A 170 11.89 6.66 3.15
N ALA A 171 12.58 7.68 2.65
CA ALA A 171 14.00 7.87 2.90
C ALA A 171 14.26 8.18 4.39
N LEU A 172 13.45 9.06 4.99
CA LEU A 172 13.52 9.36 6.43
C LEU A 172 13.28 8.11 7.28
N MET A 173 12.24 7.32 6.96
CA MET A 173 11.97 6.06 7.66
C MET A 173 13.13 5.06 7.53
N ALA A 174 13.75 4.97 6.36
CA ALA A 174 14.88 4.08 6.14
C ALA A 174 16.12 4.51 6.95
N ALA A 175 16.40 5.81 7.02
CA ALA A 175 17.50 6.37 7.81
C ALA A 175 17.30 6.14 9.31
N GLU A 176 16.09 6.39 9.83
CA GLU A 176 15.75 6.15 11.25
C GLU A 176 15.92 4.66 11.65
N LEU A 177 15.67 3.75 10.71
CA LEU A 177 15.73 2.30 10.93
C LEU A 177 17.08 1.68 10.56
N GLU A 178 18.06 2.45 10.08
CA GLU A 178 19.33 1.90 9.58
C GLU A 178 20.13 1.16 10.66
N SER A 179 20.05 1.63 11.91
CA SER A 179 20.68 0.99 13.08
C SER A 179 19.81 -0.06 13.75
N ASP A 180 18.58 -0.31 13.26
CA ASP A 180 17.68 -1.30 13.83
C ASP A 180 18.04 -2.70 13.32
N GLU A 181 18.47 -3.57 14.25
CA GLU A 181 18.89 -4.94 13.93
C GLU A 181 17.74 -5.78 13.35
N THR A 182 16.52 -5.58 13.85
CA THR A 182 15.33 -6.28 13.34
C THR A 182 15.05 -5.87 11.90
N TYR A 183 15.09 -4.57 11.61
CA TYR A 183 14.92 -4.04 10.26
C TYR A 183 15.95 -4.64 9.29
N ARG A 184 17.24 -4.64 9.67
CA ARG A 184 18.32 -5.23 8.86
C ARG A 184 18.12 -6.72 8.62
N CYS A 185 17.73 -7.48 9.65
CA CYS A 185 17.45 -8.90 9.51
C CYS A 185 16.22 -9.15 8.62
N LEU A 186 15.17 -8.35 8.72
CA LEU A 186 13.99 -8.48 7.86
C LEU A 186 14.32 -8.28 6.38
N LEU A 187 15.25 -7.37 6.04
CA LEU A 187 15.70 -7.14 4.66
C LEU A 187 16.36 -8.37 4.02
N THR A 188 16.89 -9.30 4.83
CA THR A 188 17.50 -10.53 4.32
C THR A 188 16.47 -11.59 3.92
N VAL A 189 15.20 -11.44 4.31
CA VAL A 189 14.14 -12.38 3.95
C VAL A 189 13.75 -12.16 2.48
N PRO A 190 13.75 -13.20 1.63
CA PRO A 190 13.38 -13.06 0.23
C PRO A 190 12.01 -12.39 0.04
N GLY A 191 12.03 -11.38 -0.83
CA GLY A 191 10.87 -10.56 -1.16
C GLY A 191 10.49 -9.55 -0.08
N VAL A 192 11.17 -9.44 1.05
CA VAL A 192 10.93 -8.35 2.02
C VAL A 192 11.85 -7.18 1.67
N GLY A 193 11.29 -6.14 1.07
CA GLY A 193 12.01 -4.89 0.78
C GLY A 193 11.89 -3.84 1.89
N PRO A 194 12.62 -2.71 1.79
CA PRO A 194 12.62 -1.62 2.77
C PRO A 194 11.24 -1.17 3.22
N LYS A 195 10.32 -1.00 2.28
CA LYS A 195 8.93 -0.61 2.57
C LYS A 195 8.20 -1.62 3.47
N THR A 196 8.36 -2.90 3.18
CA THR A 196 7.67 -3.97 3.94
C THR A 196 8.34 -4.15 5.31
N ALA A 197 9.67 -4.11 5.38
CA ALA A 197 10.42 -4.19 6.63
C ALA A 197 10.08 -3.01 7.57
N ALA A 198 10.11 -1.78 7.06
CA ALA A 198 9.80 -0.59 7.84
C ALA A 198 8.36 -0.61 8.36
N ALA A 199 7.39 -1.03 7.55
CA ALA A 199 6.00 -1.16 7.99
C ALA A 199 5.83 -2.22 9.08
N LEU A 200 6.58 -3.33 9.02
CA LEU A 200 6.56 -4.36 10.05
C LEU A 200 7.12 -3.82 11.37
N VAL A 201 8.30 -3.19 11.34
CA VAL A 201 8.92 -2.60 12.55
C VAL A 201 8.06 -1.48 13.14
N ALA A 202 7.43 -0.65 12.30
CA ALA A 202 6.56 0.43 12.75
C ALA A 202 5.28 -0.06 13.45
N ALA A 203 4.67 -1.12 12.92
CA ALA A 203 3.31 -1.52 13.29
C ALA A 203 3.24 -2.74 14.21
N VAL A 204 4.33 -3.49 14.37
CA VAL A 204 4.33 -4.77 15.09
C VAL A 204 5.32 -4.72 16.25
N ASP A 205 4.79 -4.59 17.46
CA ASP A 205 5.50 -5.03 18.66
C ASP A 205 5.33 -6.55 18.79
N VAL A 206 6.39 -7.29 18.47
CA VAL A 206 6.37 -8.76 18.47
C VAL A 206 6.08 -9.35 19.86
N SER A 207 6.40 -8.63 20.94
CA SER A 207 6.14 -9.06 22.32
C SER A 207 4.64 -9.19 22.62
N LEU A 208 3.80 -8.55 21.79
CA LEU A 208 2.35 -8.66 21.87
C LEU A 208 1.81 -9.97 21.29
N PHE A 209 2.61 -10.69 20.51
CA PHE A 209 2.16 -11.85 19.73
C PHE A 209 2.82 -13.14 20.23
N PRO A 210 2.12 -13.95 21.05
CA PRO A 210 2.68 -15.17 21.63
C PRO A 210 3.00 -16.25 20.57
N SER A 211 2.38 -16.17 19.39
CA SER A 211 2.66 -17.06 18.27
C SER A 211 2.55 -16.34 16.92
N HIS A 212 3.18 -16.94 15.90
CA HIS A 212 3.05 -16.47 14.52
C HIS A 212 1.60 -16.52 14.00
N ASP A 213 0.72 -17.32 14.61
CA ASP A 213 -0.70 -17.39 14.24
C ASP A 213 -1.44 -16.12 14.66
N LYS A 214 -1.12 -15.59 15.85
CA LYS A 214 -1.69 -14.33 16.32
C LYS A 214 -1.20 -13.16 15.47
N LEU A 215 0.09 -13.15 15.10
CA LEU A 215 0.60 -12.15 14.14
C LEU A 215 -0.09 -12.28 12.78
N ALA A 216 -0.30 -13.51 12.27
CA ALA A 216 -0.99 -13.74 11.01
C ALA A 216 -2.43 -13.24 11.01
N SER A 217 -3.15 -13.43 12.12
CA SER A 217 -4.49 -12.91 12.30
C SER A 217 -4.50 -11.37 12.33
N TYR A 218 -3.56 -10.75 13.08
CA TYR A 218 -3.39 -9.30 13.10
C TYR A 218 -3.07 -8.72 11.73
N CYS A 219 -2.15 -9.32 10.98
CA CYS A 219 -1.83 -8.92 9.60
C CYS A 219 -2.92 -9.29 8.58
N GLY A 220 -3.97 -10.02 8.96
CA GLY A 220 -5.05 -10.42 8.05
C GLY A 220 -4.67 -11.45 6.98
N VAL A 221 -3.60 -12.22 7.20
CA VAL A 221 -3.15 -13.29 6.28
C VAL A 221 -3.51 -14.69 6.77
N ALA A 222 -4.07 -14.82 7.97
CA ALA A 222 -4.62 -16.08 8.44
C ALA A 222 -5.92 -16.43 7.68
N PRO A 223 -6.20 -17.72 7.44
CA PRO A 223 -7.55 -18.16 7.10
C PRO A 223 -8.52 -17.76 8.22
N ALA A 224 -9.70 -17.29 7.88
CA ALA A 224 -10.78 -17.08 8.83
C ALA A 224 -11.83 -18.16 8.62
N ASP A 225 -12.16 -18.88 9.69
CA ASP A 225 -13.34 -19.72 9.73
C ASP A 225 -14.56 -18.80 9.91
N SER A 226 -15.53 -18.93 9.01
CA SER A 226 -16.82 -18.24 9.12
C SER A 226 -17.87 -19.31 9.37
N GLN A 227 -18.09 -19.64 10.64
CA GLN A 227 -19.28 -20.38 11.06
C GLN A 227 -20.38 -19.38 11.40
N SER A 228 -21.12 -18.91 10.40
CA SER A 228 -22.49 -18.43 10.68
C SER A 228 -23.34 -19.66 10.94
N GLY A 229 -24.04 -19.71 12.09
CA GLY A 229 -24.76 -20.88 12.62
C GLY A 229 -25.84 -21.53 11.73
N THR A 230 -25.94 -21.17 10.46
CA THR A 230 -26.86 -21.73 9.46
C THR A 230 -26.16 -22.30 8.21
N SER A 231 -24.83 -22.27 8.09
CA SER A 231 -24.15 -22.92 6.95
C SER A 231 -22.83 -23.59 7.33
N VAL A 232 -22.74 -24.91 7.09
CA VAL A 232 -21.50 -25.69 7.23
C VAL A 232 -20.56 -25.35 6.07
N ARG A 233 -19.38 -24.84 6.40
CA ARG A 233 -18.21 -24.63 5.53
C ARG A 233 -18.41 -23.66 4.35
N SER A 234 -18.22 -22.37 4.61
CA SER A 234 -17.62 -21.47 3.62
C SER A 234 -16.39 -20.79 4.22
N ALA A 235 -15.19 -21.13 3.73
CA ALA A 235 -13.97 -20.41 4.07
C ALA A 235 -14.04 -19.02 3.41
N ARG A 236 -14.53 -18.02 4.13
CA ARG A 236 -14.58 -16.64 3.63
C ARG A 236 -13.23 -15.95 3.85
N PRO A 237 -12.78 -15.09 2.93
CA PRO A 237 -11.58 -14.28 3.17
C PRO A 237 -11.74 -13.43 4.44
N GLN A 238 -10.74 -13.47 5.33
CA GLN A 238 -10.71 -12.62 6.53
C GLN A 238 -10.87 -11.14 6.13
N ARG A 239 -11.93 -10.50 6.62
CA ARG A 239 -12.21 -9.07 6.37
C ARG A 239 -11.59 -8.13 7.42
N GLY A 240 -11.18 -8.66 8.57
CA GLY A 240 -10.45 -7.94 9.62
C GLY A 240 -8.92 -7.96 9.46
N GLY A 241 -8.21 -7.28 10.37
CA GLY A 241 -6.75 -7.18 10.40
C GLY A 241 -6.18 -5.92 9.73
N ASN A 242 -4.89 -5.68 9.93
CA ASN A 242 -4.14 -4.56 9.37
C ASN A 242 -4.03 -4.72 7.84
N LYS A 243 -4.90 -4.02 7.11
CA LYS A 243 -5.00 -4.09 5.64
C LYS A 243 -3.71 -3.64 4.95
N THR A 244 -3.01 -2.65 5.51
CA THR A 244 -1.73 -2.15 4.98
C THR A 244 -0.69 -3.25 5.01
N LEU A 245 -0.48 -3.89 6.17
CA LEU A 245 0.44 -5.03 6.29
C LEU A 245 0.03 -6.20 5.41
N LYS A 246 -1.26 -6.53 5.34
CA LYS A 246 -1.77 -7.59 4.45
C LYS A 246 -1.36 -7.36 3.00
N ASN A 247 -1.60 -6.16 2.50
CA ASN A 247 -1.33 -5.80 1.11
C ASN A 247 0.18 -5.81 0.84
N LEU A 248 1.00 -5.26 1.75
CA LEU A 248 2.45 -5.29 1.63
C LEU A 248 3.00 -6.72 1.63
N LEU A 249 2.53 -7.57 2.54
CA LEU A 249 2.97 -8.96 2.64
C LEU A 249 2.58 -9.80 1.42
N ILE A 250 1.37 -9.61 0.87
CA ILE A 250 0.94 -10.33 -0.34
C ILE A 250 1.64 -9.80 -1.58
N PHE A 251 1.69 -8.48 -1.76
CA PHE A 251 2.27 -7.87 -2.95
C PHE A 251 3.76 -8.19 -3.09
N SER A 252 4.46 -8.20 -1.96
CA SER A 252 5.87 -8.55 -1.91
C SER A 252 6.17 -10.05 -2.08
N CYS A 253 5.15 -10.89 -2.22
CA CYS A 253 5.32 -12.27 -2.69
C CYS A 253 5.37 -12.37 -4.22
N ASN A 254 4.94 -11.33 -4.96
CA ASN A 254 5.04 -11.36 -6.43
C ASN A 254 6.49 -11.47 -6.92
N SER A 255 7.43 -10.85 -6.22
CA SER A 255 8.87 -10.93 -6.54
C SER A 255 9.48 -12.32 -6.30
N LEU A 256 8.73 -13.25 -5.71
CA LEU A 256 9.17 -14.62 -5.43
C LEU A 256 8.73 -15.60 -6.52
N VAL A 257 7.81 -15.18 -7.40
CA VAL A 257 7.30 -16.03 -8.49
C VAL A 257 8.44 -16.34 -9.47
N GLY A 258 8.68 -17.62 -9.73
CA GLY A 258 9.76 -18.09 -10.61
C GLY A 258 11.17 -18.04 -10.00
N THR A 259 11.28 -17.81 -8.70
CA THR A 259 12.58 -17.82 -7.99
C THR A 259 12.90 -19.20 -7.41
N GLY A 260 14.18 -19.58 -7.37
CA GLY A 260 14.64 -20.86 -6.83
C GLY A 260 14.65 -20.97 -5.30
N ASN A 261 14.41 -19.87 -4.58
CA ASN A 261 14.38 -19.89 -3.11
C ASN A 261 13.16 -20.68 -2.57
N ARG A 262 13.20 -21.00 -1.28
CA ARG A 262 12.18 -21.76 -0.54
C ARG A 262 10.74 -21.24 -0.75
N PHE A 263 10.57 -19.92 -0.87
CA PHE A 263 9.23 -19.33 -1.01
C PHE A 263 8.73 -19.36 -2.46
N GLY A 264 9.63 -19.22 -3.45
CA GLY A 264 9.32 -19.43 -4.86
C GLY A 264 8.93 -20.89 -5.16
N ARG A 265 9.73 -21.85 -4.68
CA ARG A 265 9.39 -23.28 -4.75
C ARG A 265 8.04 -23.60 -4.11
N TYR A 266 7.77 -23.04 -2.93
CA TYR A 266 6.47 -23.23 -2.28
C TYR A 266 5.31 -22.60 -3.05
N TYR A 267 5.52 -21.46 -3.72
CA TYR A 267 4.51 -20.88 -4.61
C TYR A 267 4.18 -21.85 -5.75
N GLU A 268 5.19 -22.45 -6.37
CA GLU A 268 5.03 -23.43 -7.44
C GLU A 268 4.30 -24.69 -6.96
N GLU A 269 4.65 -25.22 -5.78
CA GLU A 269 3.92 -26.31 -5.13
C GLU A 269 2.43 -25.97 -4.92
N CYS A 270 2.12 -24.74 -4.47
CA CYS A 270 0.74 -24.29 -4.33
C CYS A 270 0.02 -24.26 -5.70
N ARG A 271 0.68 -23.79 -6.75
CA ARG A 271 0.13 -23.76 -8.11
C ARG A 271 -0.08 -25.16 -8.67
N ALA A 272 0.83 -26.11 -8.42
CA ALA A 272 0.70 -27.52 -8.78
C ALA A 272 -0.50 -28.21 -8.10
N ARG A 273 -0.92 -27.73 -6.93
CA ARG A 273 -2.17 -28.15 -6.24
C ARG A 273 -3.42 -27.43 -6.75
N ASN A 274 -3.40 -26.84 -7.94
CA ASN A 274 -4.51 -26.09 -8.55
C ASN A 274 -4.99 -24.86 -7.76
N MET A 275 -4.18 -24.29 -6.85
CA MET A 275 -4.54 -23.05 -6.17
C MET A 275 -4.47 -21.86 -7.12
N ARG A 276 -5.51 -21.01 -7.16
CA ARG A 276 -5.48 -19.72 -7.91
C ARG A 276 -4.31 -18.84 -7.47
N HIS A 277 -3.78 -18.01 -8.37
CA HIS A 277 -2.62 -17.14 -8.14
C HIS A 277 -2.69 -16.37 -6.80
N ASN A 278 -3.78 -15.63 -6.57
CA ASN A 278 -3.98 -14.86 -5.33
C ASN A 278 -4.08 -15.74 -4.07
N ALA A 279 -4.56 -16.98 -4.19
CA ALA A 279 -4.60 -17.93 -3.09
C ALA A 279 -3.20 -18.48 -2.78
N ALA A 280 -2.41 -18.78 -3.81
CA ALA A 280 -1.01 -19.20 -3.67
C ALA A 280 -0.16 -18.09 -3.03
N LEU A 281 -0.28 -16.83 -3.47
CA LEU A 281 0.43 -15.70 -2.84
C LEU A 281 0.10 -15.54 -1.36
N LYS A 282 -1.19 -15.69 -0.98
CA LYS A 282 -1.60 -15.65 0.43
C LYS A 282 -0.98 -16.79 1.23
N ALA A 283 -0.92 -18.00 0.67
CA ALA A 283 -0.28 -19.14 1.32
C ALA A 283 1.24 -18.91 1.52
N VAL A 284 1.91 -18.34 0.52
CA VAL A 284 3.33 -17.96 0.62
C VAL A 284 3.53 -16.87 1.68
N ALA A 285 2.72 -15.81 1.67
CA ALA A 285 2.77 -14.75 2.68
C ALA A 285 2.58 -15.33 4.08
N ARG A 286 1.66 -16.28 4.25
CA ARG A 286 1.41 -16.96 5.53
C ARG A 286 2.60 -17.81 5.98
N LYS A 287 3.27 -18.51 5.06
CA LYS A 287 4.49 -19.29 5.33
C LYS A 287 5.65 -18.37 5.71
N ARG A 288 5.85 -17.28 4.96
CA ARG A 288 6.89 -16.28 5.20
C ARG A 288 6.69 -15.53 6.52
N LEU A 289 5.44 -15.31 6.95
CA LEU A 289 5.17 -14.65 8.23
C LEU A 289 5.67 -15.43 9.45
N LYS A 290 5.83 -16.76 9.34
CA LYS A 290 6.47 -17.57 10.40
C LYS A 290 7.93 -17.16 10.60
N VAL A 291 8.65 -16.95 9.49
CA VAL A 291 10.05 -16.51 9.49
C VAL A 291 10.15 -15.07 10.00
N ILE A 292 9.28 -14.19 9.49
CA ILE A 292 9.21 -12.79 9.96
C ILE A 292 9.00 -12.72 11.47
N TRP A 293 8.03 -13.48 12.01
CA TRP A 293 7.78 -13.50 13.46
C TRP A 293 8.99 -14.00 14.25
N ALA A 294 9.70 -15.02 13.76
CA ALA A 294 10.90 -15.54 14.42
C ALA A 294 12.05 -14.51 14.44
N ILE A 295 12.28 -13.82 13.30
CA ILE A 295 13.29 -12.77 13.18
C ILE A 295 12.95 -11.57 14.07
N MET A 296 11.70 -11.14 14.09
CA MET A 296 11.31 -10.01 14.94
C MET A 296 11.48 -10.34 16.43
N ARG A 297 11.28 -11.59 16.83
CA ARG A 297 11.46 -12.03 18.22
C ARG A 297 12.93 -12.18 18.62
N ASN A 298 13.73 -12.72 17.71
CA ASN A 298 15.16 -12.94 17.90
C ASN A 298 15.88 -12.48 16.62
N PRO A 299 16.35 -11.22 16.57
CA PRO A 299 16.99 -10.65 15.39
C PRO A 299 18.18 -11.51 14.95
N ARG A 300 18.01 -12.19 13.81
CA ARG A 300 19.04 -12.96 13.13
C ARG A 300 18.80 -12.88 11.62
N PRO A 301 19.86 -12.75 10.80
CA PRO A 301 19.72 -12.83 9.37
C PRO A 301 19.00 -14.11 8.94
N TYR A 302 18.18 -14.00 7.91
CA TYR A 302 17.53 -15.13 7.30
C TYR A 302 18.56 -16.00 6.58
N GLU A 303 18.63 -17.25 7.01
CA GLU A 303 19.38 -18.30 6.33
C GLU A 303 18.38 -19.27 5.70
N GLU A 304 18.57 -19.58 4.43
CA GLU A 304 17.73 -20.57 3.76
C GLU A 304 18.05 -21.96 4.35
N PRO A 305 17.06 -22.71 4.87
CA PRO A 305 17.30 -24.04 5.39
C PRO A 305 17.86 -24.94 4.29
N VAL A 306 18.95 -25.65 4.58
CA VAL A 306 19.50 -26.68 3.70
C VAL A 306 18.40 -27.72 3.44
N ALA A 307 18.18 -28.02 2.16
CA ALA A 307 17.11 -28.90 1.69
C ALA A 307 17.38 -30.37 2.03
#